data_AF-A0A0P0X2U7-F1
#
_entry.id   AF-A0A0P0X2U7-F1
#
_cell.length_a   1.000
_cell.length_b   1.000
_cell.length_c   1.000
_cell.angle_alpha   90.00
_cell.angle_beta   90.00
_cell.angle_gamma   90.00
#
_symmetry.space_group_name_H-M   'P 1'
#
loop_
_entity.id
_entity.type
_entity.pdbx_description
1 polymer ?
#
loop_
_entity_poly.entity_id
_entity_poly.type
_entity_poly.pdbx_seq_one_letter_code
_entity_poly.pdbx_strand_id
1 'polypeptide(L)'
;MASSGSSTVVGEMESSLERVRRQLSSTSSRHLLQGPLLKRSDTLRKWNERWVILDPATGKMEYKIRRSDAAVRGIIVFDSTSTVTLSPMNFHGLPKYDGCCFCIHTD
;
A
#
# COMPACT_ATOMS: atom_id res chain seq x y z
N MET A 1 5.34 -30.77 -18.82
CA MET A 1 4.05 -30.26 -18.32
C MET A 1 4.11 -30.15 -16.81
N ALA A 2 3.83 -28.97 -16.24
CA ALA A 2 3.23 -28.69 -14.93
C ALA A 2 3.47 -27.20 -14.59
N SER A 3 2.58 -26.34 -15.09
CA SER A 3 2.41 -24.96 -14.61
C SER A 3 1.15 -24.95 -13.76
N SER A 4 1.29 -25.11 -12.45
CA SER A 4 0.16 -25.19 -11.51
C SER A 4 0.42 -24.43 -10.20
N GLY A 5 1.34 -23.47 -10.21
CA GLY A 5 1.60 -22.57 -9.07
C GLY A 5 0.90 -21.20 -9.16
N SER A 6 0.39 -20.81 -10.33
CA SER A 6 -0.11 -19.44 -10.55
C SER A 6 -1.57 -19.22 -10.16
N SER A 7 -2.39 -20.27 -10.12
CA SER A 7 -3.86 -20.14 -9.98
C SER A 7 -4.31 -19.92 -8.53
N THR A 8 -3.55 -20.42 -7.55
CA THR A 8 -3.86 -20.30 -6.13
C THR A 8 -3.58 -18.90 -5.60
N VAL A 9 -2.45 -18.30 -5.97
CA VAL A 9 -2.05 -16.95 -5.55
C VAL A 9 -3.05 -15.89 -6.04
N VAL A 10 -3.53 -16.03 -7.28
CA VAL A 10 -4.53 -15.12 -7.86
C VAL A 10 -5.86 -15.22 -7.09
N GLY A 11 -6.33 -16.43 -6.79
CA GLY A 11 -7.57 -16.62 -6.04
C GLY A 11 -7.50 -16.11 -4.60
N GLU A 12 -6.35 -16.24 -3.94
CA GLU A 12 -6.11 -15.67 -2.60
C GLU A 12 -6.12 -14.14 -2.61
N MET A 13 -5.56 -13.54 -3.66
CA MET A 13 -5.50 -12.10 -3.85
C MET A 13 -6.88 -11.51 -4.16
N GLU A 14 -7.67 -12.19 -5.00
CA GLU A 14 -9.08 -11.82 -5.26
C GLU A 14 -9.95 -11.93 -4.00
N SER A 15 -9.80 -13.00 -3.21
CA SER A 15 -10.50 -13.15 -1.93
C SER A 15 -10.14 -12.04 -0.94
N SER A 16 -8.87 -11.64 -0.91
CA SER A 16 -8.39 -10.53 -0.08
C SER A 16 -8.98 -9.19 -0.53
N LEU A 17 -9.04 -8.93 -1.84
CA LEU A 17 -9.69 -7.75 -2.41
C LEU A 17 -11.18 -7.69 -2.07
N GLU A 18 -11.90 -8.80 -2.20
CA GLU A 18 -13.32 -8.88 -1.86
C GLU A 18 -13.58 -8.68 -0.36
N ARG A 19 -12.64 -9.07 0.51
CA ARG A 19 -12.70 -8.74 1.94
C ARG A 19 -12.52 -7.25 2.19
N VAL A 20 -11.53 -6.62 1.53
CA VAL A 20 -11.29 -5.18 1.65
C VAL A 20 -12.49 -4.38 1.16
N ARG A 21 -13.06 -4.73 -0.01
CA ARG A 21 -14.25 -4.07 -0.56
C ARG A 21 -15.43 -4.12 0.41
N ARG A 22 -15.70 -5.28 1.01
CA ARG A 22 -16.75 -5.44 2.03
C ARG A 22 -16.50 -4.62 3.29
N GLN A 23 -15.24 -4.51 3.72
CA GLN A 23 -14.88 -3.66 4.87
C GLN A 23 -15.10 -2.19 4.55
N LEU A 24 -14.78 -1.74 3.33
CA LEU A 24 -14.97 -0.35 2.92
C LEU A 24 -16.45 0.02 2.70
N SER A 25 -17.30 -0.92 2.29
CA SER A 25 -18.73 -0.69 2.08
C SER A 25 -19.56 -0.77 3.37
N SER A 26 -19.02 -1.37 4.44
CA SER A 26 -19.63 -1.39 5.76
C SER A 26 -19.57 0.01 6.40
N THR A 27 -20.72 0.63 6.62
CA THR A 27 -20.88 1.89 7.38
C THR A 27 -20.54 1.77 8.88
N SER A 28 -20.14 0.58 9.34
CA SER A 28 -19.83 0.31 10.74
C SER A 28 -18.33 0.17 10.97
N SER A 29 -17.78 1.13 11.71
CA SER A 29 -16.42 1.22 12.28
C SER A 29 -15.28 1.67 11.33
N ARG A 30 -14.40 2.53 11.88
CA ARG A 30 -13.19 3.07 11.24
C ARG A 30 -12.22 1.94 10.88
N HIS A 31 -12.41 1.32 9.72
CA HIS A 31 -11.52 0.29 9.20
C HIS A 31 -10.24 0.93 8.67
N LEU A 32 -9.27 1.11 9.57
CA LEU A 32 -7.92 1.50 9.18
C LEU A 32 -7.27 0.37 8.38
N LEU A 33 -6.81 0.68 7.18
CA LEU A 33 -5.97 -0.21 6.40
C LEU A 33 -4.54 -0.01 6.88
N GLN A 34 -3.88 -1.08 7.29
CA GLN A 34 -2.55 -0.96 7.88
C GLN A 34 -1.67 -2.15 7.56
N GLY A 35 -0.38 -1.90 7.35
CA GLY A 35 0.56 -2.93 6.96
C GLY A 35 1.96 -2.40 6.68
N PRO A 36 2.95 -3.29 6.53
CA PRO A 36 4.27 -2.91 6.09
C PRO A 36 4.25 -2.57 4.59
N LEU A 37 4.89 -1.46 4.22
CA LEU A 37 5.18 -1.10 2.83
C LEU A 37 6.60 -0.57 2.69
N LEU A 38 7.22 -0.77 1.52
CA LEU A 38 8.48 -0.13 1.19
C LEU A 38 8.20 1.29 0.64
N LYS A 39 8.63 2.32 1.38
CA LYS A 39 8.63 3.71 0.89
C LYS A 39 10.01 4.06 0.34
N ARG A 40 10.07 4.60 -0.87
CA ARG A 40 11.29 5.22 -1.38
C ARG A 40 11.51 6.57 -0.69
N SER A 41 12.73 6.81 -0.23
CA SER A 41 13.15 8.13 0.26
C SER A 41 13.47 9.05 -0.91
N ASP A 42 13.04 10.30 -0.82
CA ASP A 42 13.22 11.26 -1.91
C ASP A 42 14.68 11.72 -2.02
N THR A 43 15.32 11.94 -0.87
CA THR A 43 16.73 12.37 -0.78
C THR A 43 17.71 11.25 -1.08
N LEU A 44 17.59 10.12 -0.39
CA LEU A 44 18.56 9.02 -0.48
C LEU A 44 18.23 8.02 -1.59
N ARG A 45 17.07 8.15 -2.25
CA ARG A 45 16.56 7.25 -3.32
C ARG A 45 16.50 5.77 -2.90
N LYS A 46 16.56 5.50 -1.59
CA LYS A 46 16.58 4.16 -0.97
C LYS A 46 15.17 3.75 -0.55
N TRP A 47 14.83 2.49 -0.79
CA TRP A 47 13.63 1.85 -0.27
C TRP A 47 13.79 1.50 1.21
N ASN A 48 12.81 1.88 2.02
CA ASN A 48 12.79 1.57 3.44
C ASN A 48 11.43 1.02 3.84
N GLU A 49 11.42 -0.02 4.66
CA GLU A 49 10.18 -0.50 5.25
C GLU A 49 9.61 0.54 6.21
N ARG A 50 8.29 0.75 6.10
CA ARG A 50 7.50 1.61 6.96
C ARG A 50 6.22 0.89 7.32
N TRP A 51 5.78 1.08 8.56
CA TRP A 51 4.43 0.70 8.94
C TRP A 51 3.48 1.81 8.49
N VAL A 52 2.61 1.51 7.53
CA VAL A 52 1.65 2.44 6.96
C VAL A 52 0.28 2.22 7.58
N ILE A 53 -0.42 3.32 7.85
CA ILE A 53 -1.78 3.34 8.36
C ILE A 53 -2.57 4.32 7.48
N LEU A 54 -3.55 3.82 6.73
CA LEU A 54 -4.47 4.60 5.92
C LEU A 54 -5.84 4.58 6.59
N ASP A 55 -6.39 5.77 6.81
CA ASP A 55 -7.81 5.97 7.11
C ASP A 55 -8.56 6.28 5.81
N PRO A 56 -9.31 5.31 5.24
CA PRO A 56 -10.01 5.50 3.99
C PRO A 56 -11.13 6.56 4.08
N ALA A 57 -11.66 6.82 5.28
CA ALA A 57 -12.75 7.78 5.47
C ALA A 57 -12.27 9.23 5.35
N THR A 58 -11.01 9.48 5.73
CA THR A 58 -10.42 10.84 5.72
C THR A 58 -9.39 11.03 4.62
N GLY A 59 -8.96 9.97 3.94
CA GLY A 59 -7.83 10.02 3.02
C GLY A 59 -6.51 10.30 3.72
N LYS A 60 -6.43 10.17 5.05
CA LYS A 60 -5.19 10.39 5.79
C LYS A 60 -4.36 9.12 5.82
N MET A 61 -3.15 9.18 5.29
CA MET A 61 -2.16 8.11 5.33
C MET A 61 -0.95 8.51 6.17
N GLU A 62 -0.70 7.80 7.25
CA GLU A 62 0.47 7.99 8.11
C GLU A 62 1.48 6.88 7.89
N TYR A 63 2.77 7.18 8.09
CA TYR A 63 3.79 6.15 8.11
C TYR A 63 4.76 6.32 9.27
N LYS A 64 5.18 5.19 9.84
CA LYS A 64 6.07 5.07 11.01
C LYS A 64 7.28 4.20 10.67
N ILE A 65 8.33 4.27 11.49
CA ILE A 65 9.48 3.36 11.32
C ILE A 65 9.05 1.94 11.70
N ARG A 66 8.37 1.76 12.83
CA ARG A 66 7.82 0.47 13.28
C ARG A 66 6.34 0.60 13.66
N ARG A 67 5.63 -0.53 13.71
CA ARG A 67 4.21 -0.60 14.13
C ARG A 67 3.98 -0.06 15.55
N SER A 68 4.90 -0.36 16.47
CA SER A 68 4.82 -0.01 17.88
C SER A 68 5.19 1.45 18.19
N ASP A 69 5.76 2.17 17.23
CA ASP A 69 6.24 3.52 17.48
C ASP A 69 5.07 4.47 17.74
N ALA A 70 5.18 5.28 18.79
CA ALA A 70 4.19 6.34 19.04
C ALA A 70 4.31 7.45 17.99
N ALA A 71 5.55 7.82 17.62
CA ALA A 71 5.82 8.91 16.69
C ALA A 71 5.49 8.55 15.24
N VAL A 72 4.80 9.47 14.56
CA VAL A 72 4.57 9.42 13.12
C VAL A 72 5.77 10.04 12.40
N ARG A 73 6.29 9.35 11.38
CA ARG A 73 7.44 9.83 10.59
C ARG A 73 7.00 10.79 9.48
N GLY A 74 5.79 10.63 8.97
CA GLY A 74 5.18 11.53 8.00
C GLY A 74 3.72 11.20 7.73
N ILE A 75 3.04 12.15 7.11
CA ILE A 75 1.62 12.11 6.79
C ILE A 75 1.47 12.49 5.32
N ILE A 76 0.60 11.78 4.60
CA ILE A 76 0.16 12.06 3.25
C ILE A 76 -1.36 12.20 3.34
N VAL A 77 -1.91 13.29 2.82
CA VAL A 77 -3.37 13.53 2.81
C VAL A 77 -3.82 13.47 1.36
N PHE A 78 -4.72 12.54 1.07
CA PHE A 78 -5.36 12.45 -0.22
C PHE A 78 -6.50 13.46 -0.29
N ASP A 79 -6.56 14.18 -1.41
CA ASP A 79 -7.65 15.06 -1.79
C ASP A 79 -8.16 14.71 -3.20
N SER A 80 -8.99 15.57 -3.77
CA SER A 80 -9.57 15.35 -5.10
C SER A 80 -8.57 15.44 -6.26
N THR A 81 -7.38 16.03 -6.06
CA THR A 81 -6.36 16.15 -7.11
C THR A 81 -5.28 15.08 -7.01
N SER A 82 -5.21 14.40 -5.86
CA SER A 82 -4.29 13.30 -5.62
C SER A 82 -4.49 12.15 -6.61
N THR A 83 -3.39 11.62 -7.15
CA THR A 83 -3.39 10.49 -8.08
C THR A 83 -2.54 9.33 -7.57
N VAL A 84 -2.99 8.10 -7.85
CA VAL A 84 -2.22 6.87 -7.59
C VAL A 84 -2.05 6.14 -8.92
N THR A 85 -0.81 5.89 -9.30
CA THR A 85 -0.47 5.20 -10.56
C THR A 85 0.41 3.99 -10.32
N LEU A 86 0.08 2.87 -10.96
CA LEU A 86 0.97 1.71 -11.00
C LEU A 86 2.16 2.06 -11.90
N SER A 87 3.37 1.81 -11.41
CA SER A 87 4.57 2.02 -12.19
C SER A 87 4.78 0.83 -13.13
N PRO A 88 4.96 1.05 -14.45
CA PRO A 88 5.30 -0.03 -15.38
C PRO A 88 6.73 -0.55 -15.15
N MET A 89 7.56 0.20 -14.43
CA MET A 89 8.94 -0.16 -14.11
C MET A 89 9.08 -0.56 -12.64
N ASN A 90 9.79 -1.66 -12.38
CA ASN A 90 10.21 -2.04 -11.03
C ASN A 90 11.42 -1.22 -10.58
N PHE A 91 11.18 -0.07 -9.94
CA PHE A 91 12.23 0.79 -9.40
C PHE A 91 12.93 0.24 -8.17
N HIS A 92 12.51 -0.91 -7.63
CA HIS A 92 13.25 -1.63 -6.58
C HIS A 92 14.33 -2.53 -7.19
N GLY A 93 14.08 -3.11 -8.36
CA GLY A 93 15.02 -3.98 -9.08
C GLY A 93 15.09 -5.43 -8.59
N LEU A 94 14.33 -5.83 -7.56
CA LEU A 94 14.20 -7.24 -7.18
C LEU A 94 12.96 -7.85 -7.85
N PRO A 95 13.04 -9.04 -8.49
CA PRO A 95 11.94 -9.63 -9.26
C PRO A 95 10.63 -9.79 -8.49
N LYS A 96 10.69 -10.06 -7.18
CA LYS A 96 9.50 -10.19 -6.32
C LYS A 96 8.64 -8.92 -6.22
N TYR A 97 9.11 -7.78 -6.73
CA TYR A 97 8.39 -6.51 -6.75
C TYR A 97 7.95 -6.09 -8.15
N ASP A 98 8.07 -6.97 -9.14
CA ASP A 98 7.55 -6.74 -10.49
C ASP A 98 6.03 -6.53 -10.42
N GLY A 99 5.56 -5.42 -11.00
CA GLY A 99 4.14 -5.02 -10.94
C GLY A 99 3.64 -4.52 -9.58
N CYS A 100 4.50 -4.46 -8.54
CA CYS A 100 4.09 -4.04 -7.19
C CYS A 100 4.40 -2.57 -6.88
N CYS A 101 5.14 -1.88 -7.74
CA CYS A 101 5.51 -0.48 -7.53
C CYS A 101 4.36 0.45 -7.92
N PHE A 102 4.02 1.39 -7.04
CA PHE A 102 3.06 2.46 -7.34
C PHE A 102 3.59 3.80 -6.85
N CYS A 103 3.16 4.85 -7.52
CA CYS A 103 3.47 6.23 -7.20
C CYS A 103 2.21 6.90 -6.68
N ILE A 104 2.37 7.70 -5.63
CA ILE A 104 1.35 8.60 -5.13
C ILE A 104 1.82 10.00 -5.46
N HIS A 105 1.00 10.76 -6.19
CA HIS A 105 1.22 12.18 -6.41
C HIS A 105 0.13 12.94 -5.67
N THR A 106 0.55 13.82 -4.79
CA THR A 106 -0.29 14.80 -4.09
C THR A 106 0.27 16.17 -4.42
N ASP A 107 -0.59 17.19 -4.52
CA ASP A 107 -0.17 18.57 -4.74
C ASP A 107 0.44 19.21 -3.48
#